data_AF-A0A9D4C490-F1
#
_entry.id   AF-A0A9D4C490-F1
#
_cell.length_a   1.000
_cell.length_b   1.000
_cell.length_c   1.000
_cell.angle_alpha   90.00
_cell.angle_beta   90.00
_cell.angle_gamma   90.00
#
_symmetry.space_group_name_H-M   'P 1'
#
loop_
_entity.id
_entity.type
_entity.pdbx_description
1 polymer ?
#
loop_
_entity_poly.entity_id
_entity_poly.type
_entity_poly.pdbx_seq_one_letter_code
_entity_poly.pdbx_strand_id
1 'polypeptide(L)' 'MDGTVLSSLQDPALRGPTGVHVSETGQLLVCGHSHNVVQVDGEGGVVTLASKEDGLISPESVYYSASTGRLIVGNHN' A
#
# COMPACT_ATOMS: atom_id res chain seq x y z
N MET A 1 -19.40 -9.90 -12.50
CA MET A 1 -18.34 -10.43 -11.61
C MET A 1 -18.98 -11.48 -10.73
N ASP A 2 -18.39 -12.66 -10.67
CA ASP A 2 -18.82 -13.78 -9.83
C ASP A 2 -18.22 -13.73 -8.41
N GLY A 3 -17.32 -12.77 -8.14
CA GLY A 3 -16.70 -12.57 -6.83
C GLY A 3 -15.60 -13.59 -6.52
N THR A 4 -15.08 -14.29 -7.53
CA THR A 4 -14.01 -15.28 -7.35
C THR A 4 -12.73 -14.61 -6.83
N VAL A 5 -12.21 -15.11 -5.71
CA VAL A 5 -10.90 -14.71 -5.19
C VAL A 5 -9.81 -15.36 -6.04
N LEU A 6 -9.00 -14.55 -6.72
CA LEU A 6 -7.94 -15.03 -7.63
C LEU A 6 -6.62 -15.32 -6.90
N SER A 7 -6.31 -14.56 -5.84
CA SER A 7 -5.10 -14.71 -5.04
C SER A 7 -5.30 -14.16 -3.62
N SER A 8 -4.44 -14.59 -2.70
CA SER A 8 -4.37 -14.06 -1.33
C SER A 8 -2.91 -13.93 -0.91
N LEU A 9 -2.56 -12.83 -0.27
CA LEU A 9 -1.21 -12.54 0.19
C LEU A 9 -1.19 -12.38 1.71
N GLN A 10 -0.21 -12.98 2.37
CA GLN A 10 0.08 -12.79 3.77
C GLN A 10 1.53 -12.33 3.91
N ASP A 11 1.72 -11.12 4.43
CA ASP A 11 3.04 -10.56 4.68
C ASP A 11 3.01 -9.75 6.00
N PRO A 12 4.04 -9.86 6.87
CA PRO A 12 4.12 -9.07 8.09
C PRO A 12 4.03 -7.55 7.87
N ALA A 13 4.45 -7.07 6.71
CA ALA A 13 4.38 -5.67 6.31
C ALA A 13 2.95 -5.21 5.95
N LEU A 14 1.99 -6.13 5.84
CA LEU A 14 0.57 -5.86 5.58
C LEU A 14 -0.28 -5.98 6.86
N ARG A 15 0.28 -5.69 8.04
CA ARG A 15 -0.45 -5.84 9.30
C ARG A 15 -1.47 -4.71 9.49
N GLY A 16 -2.75 -5.05 9.38
CA GLY A 16 -3.85 -4.11 9.57
C GLY A 16 -3.89 -3.06 8.45
N PRO A 17 -4.10 -3.48 7.19
CA PRO A 17 -4.16 -2.56 6.07
C PRO A 17 -5.45 -1.72 6.17
N THR A 18 -5.32 -0.42 5.94
CA THR A 18 -6.40 0.57 6.07
C THR A 18 -6.63 1.32 4.76
N GLY A 19 -5.58 1.52 3.96
CA GLY A 19 -5.64 2.20 2.67
C GLY A 19 -5.06 1.36 1.55
N VAL A 20 -5.69 1.44 0.37
CA VAL A 20 -5.22 0.78 -0.86
C VAL A 20 -5.33 1.73 -2.05
N HIS A 21 -4.38 1.64 -2.97
CA HIS A 21 -4.40 2.34 -4.25
C HIS A 21 -3.84 1.45 -5.36
N VAL A 22 -4.46 1.45 -6.54
CA VAL A 22 -3.95 0.76 -7.73
C VAL A 22 -3.27 1.81 -8.60
N SER A 23 -1.99 1.64 -8.90
CA SER A 23 -1.28 2.51 -9.83
C SER A 23 -1.75 2.31 -11.27
N GLU A 24 -1.40 3.24 -12.16
CA GLU A 24 -1.69 3.13 -13.61
C GLU A 24 -1.06 1.89 -14.26
N THR A 25 0.01 1.33 -13.67
CA THR A 25 0.68 0.11 -14.13
C THR A 25 0.11 -1.16 -13.51
N GLY A 26 -0.94 -1.06 -12.69
CA GLY A 26 -1.60 -2.19 -12.03
C GLY A 26 -0.91 -2.66 -10.75
N GLN A 27 0.04 -1.89 -10.21
CA GLN A 27 0.68 -2.21 -8.94
C GLN A 27 -0.23 -1.79 -7.78
N LEU A 28 -0.29 -2.61 -6.73
CA LEU A 28 -1.06 -2.31 -5.53
C LEU A 28 -0.18 -1.61 -4.51
N LEU A 29 -0.62 -0.46 -4.03
CA LEU A 29 -0.05 0.23 -2.89
C LEU A 29 -0.95 0.03 -1.70
N VAL A 30 -0.38 -0.36 -0.57
CA VAL A 30 -1.12 -0.62 0.66
C VAL A 30 -0.45 0.12 1.81
N CYS A 31 -1.25 0.76 2.66
CA CYS A 31 -0.79 1.33 3.93
C CYS A 31 -1.62 0.80 5.10
N GLY A 32 -1.08 0.90 6.31
CA GLY A 32 -1.78 0.40 7.49
C GLY A 32 -1.07 0.56 8.82
N HIS A 33 -1.55 -0.19 9.81
CA HIS A 33 -1.11 -0.17 11.21
C HIS A 33 0.33 -0.67 11.41
N SER A 34 0.96 -1.21 10.37
CA SER A 34 2.39 -1.49 10.28
C SER A 34 3.25 -0.22 10.12
N HIS A 35 2.64 0.97 10.03
CA HIS A 35 3.34 2.25 9.85
C HIS A 35 4.21 2.27 8.59
N ASN A 36 3.75 1.63 7.54
CA ASN A 36 4.45 1.55 6.28
C ASN A 36 3.50 1.76 5.10
N VAL A 37 4.10 2.09 3.96
CA VAL A 37 3.49 1.93 2.65
C VAL A 37 4.28 0.85 1.92
N VAL A 38 3.58 -0.17 1.45
CA VAL A 38 4.16 -1.23 0.64
C VAL A 38 3.58 -1.22 -0.76
N GLN A 39 4.40 -1.61 -1.71
CA GLN A 39 4.00 -1.97 -3.06
C GLN A 39 3.91 -3.49 -3.15
N VAL A 40 2.84 -3.97 -3.78
CA VAL A 40 2.61 -5.38 -4.10
C VAL A 40 2.51 -5.52 -5.62
N ASP A 41 3.33 -6.39 -6.18
CA ASP A 41 3.26 -6.74 -7.61
C ASP A 41 2.21 -7.83 -7.89
N GLY A 42 2.00 -8.13 -9.18
CA GLY A 42 1.01 -9.13 -9.61
C GLY A 42 1.35 -10.58 -9.23
N GLU A 43 2.58 -10.85 -8.78
CA GLU A 43 3.06 -12.16 -8.35
C GLU A 43 3.04 -12.31 -6.81
N GLY A 44 2.70 -11.23 -6.10
CA GLY A 44 2.65 -11.17 -4.64
C GLY A 44 3.96 -10.73 -3.98
N GLY A 45 4.94 -10.26 -4.76
CA GLY A 45 6.16 -9.64 -4.24
C GLY A 45 5.84 -8.35 -3.49
N VAL A 46 6.41 -8.20 -2.29
CA VAL A 46 6.18 -7.04 -1.40
C VAL A 46 7.45 -6.23 -1.25
N VAL A 47 7.35 -4.91 -1.45
CA VAL A 47 8.44 -3.96 -1.27
C VAL A 47 7.97 -2.78 -0.42
N THR A 48 8.67 -2.49 0.68
CA THR A 48 8.42 -1.28 1.48
C THR A 48 8.94 -0.04 0.76
N LEU A 49 8.06 0.93 0.52
CA LEU A 49 8.39 2.21 -0.11
C LEU A 49 8.63 3.33 0.90
N ALA A 50 7.90 3.29 2.02
CA ALA A 50 8.03 4.26 3.10
C ALA A 50 7.67 3.59 4.43
N SER A 51 8.23 4.08 5.52
CA SER A 51 8.01 3.55 6.87
C SER A 51 7.87 4.67 7.91
N LYS A 52 7.82 4.28 9.18
CA LYS A 52 7.77 5.20 10.31
C LYS A 52 8.96 6.18 10.30
N GLU A 53 10.11 5.71 9.84
CA GLU A 53 11.34 6.48 9.68
C GLU A 53 11.18 7.66 8.72
N ASP A 54 10.23 7.57 7.77
CA ASP A 54 9.86 8.63 6.84
C ASP A 54 8.76 9.56 7.40
N GLY A 55 8.38 9.39 8.67
CA GLY A 55 7.37 10.20 9.34
C GLY A 55 5.94 9.67 9.22
N LEU A 56 5.74 8.42 8.83
CA LEU A 56 4.41 7.79 8.83
C LEU A 56 3.90 7.57 10.27
N ILE A 57 2.72 8.11 10.54
CA ILE A 57 2.03 8.00 11.83
C ILE A 57 0.61 7.54 11.53
N SER A 58 0.32 6.27 11.82
CA SER A 58 -1.01 5.67 11.60
C SER A 58 -1.60 5.99 10.21
N PRO A 59 -0.97 5.55 9.11
CA PRO A 59 -1.46 5.85 7.78
C PRO A 59 -2.83 5.20 7.52
N GLU A 60 -3.72 5.94 6.87
CA GLU A 60 -5.10 5.50 6.56
C GLU A 60 -5.45 5.58 5.08
N SER A 61 -4.72 6.40 4.32
CA SER A 61 -4.90 6.50 2.87
C SER A 61 -3.57 6.66 2.17
N VAL A 62 -3.51 6.17 0.93
CA VAL A 62 -2.34 6.26 0.08
C VAL A 62 -2.77 6.61 -1.34
N TYR A 63 -2.00 7.45 -2.00
CA TYR A 63 -2.17 7.80 -3.40
C TYR A 63 -0.80 7.90 -4.07
N TYR A 64 -0.70 7.41 -5.30
CA TYR A 64 0.49 7.55 -6.10
C TYR A 64 0.15 8.11 -7.48
N SER A 65 0.90 9.14 -7.90
CA SER A 65 0.81 9.69 -9.25
C SER A 65 2.03 9.27 -10.05
N ALA A 66 1.84 8.38 -11.04
CA ALA A 66 2.92 7.95 -11.93
C ALA A 66 3.47 9.11 -12.77
N SER A 67 2.61 10.04 -13.18
CA SER A 67 3.00 11.22 -13.96
C SER A 67 3.91 12.20 -13.22
N THR A 68 3.83 12.26 -11.89
CA THR A 68 4.65 13.16 -11.07
C THR A 68 5.65 12.43 -10.16
N GLY A 69 5.57 11.11 -10.06
CA GLY A 69 6.35 10.31 -9.13
C GLY A 69 6.04 10.58 -7.65
N ARG A 70 4.89 11.22 -7.34
CA ARG A 70 4.56 11.64 -5.97
C ARG A 70 3.76 10.55 -5.24
N LEU A 71 4.26 10.17 -4.06
CA LEU A 71 3.53 9.39 -3.07
C LEU A 71 2.92 10.35 -2.04
N ILE A 72 1.61 10.28 -1.85
CA ILE A 72 0.88 11.05 -0.83
C ILE A 72 0.26 10.04 0.14
N VAL A 73 0.48 10.26 1.43
CA VAL A 73 -0.03 9.39 2.49
C VAL A 73 -0.80 10.23 3.51
N GLY A 74 -2.07 9.89 3.71
CA GLY A 74 -2.89 10.48 4.77
C GLY A 74 -2.63 9.75 6.07
N ASN A 75 -2.22 10.49 7.09
CA ASN A 75 -1.93 10.01 8.44
C ASN A 75 -3.06 10.40 9.40
N HIS A 76 -3.41 9.51 10.33
CA HIS A 76 -4.29 9.85 11.45
C HIS A 76 -3.50 10.63 12.51
N ASN A 77 -4.06 11.74 12.99
CA ASN A 77 -3.49 12.59 14.04
C ASN A 77 -4.02 12.24 15.43
#